data_AF-A0A969H9K2-F1
#
_entry.id   AF-A0A969H9K2-F1
#
_cell.length_a   1.000
_cell.length_b   1.000
_cell.length_c   1.000
_cell.angle_alpha   90.00
_cell.angle_beta   90.00
_cell.angle_gamma   90.00
#
_symmetry.space_group_name_H-M   'P 1'
#
loop_
_entity.id
_entity.type
_entity.pdbx_description
1 polymer ?
#
loop_
_entity_poly.entity_id
_entity_poly.type
_entity_poly.pdbx_seq_one_letter_code
_entity_poly.pdbx_strand_id
1 'polypeptide(L)'
;MIDFFMGLIELISEIAKILSFAFRLFGNIFAGEVILIIMSSLVSLLLVNIFFGLEIFVGFIQAFVFFILSLVFFSMATHSHSGEHSEH
;
A
#
# COMPACT_ATOMS: atom_id res chain seq x y z
N MET A 1 -2.14 12.59 28.87
CA MET A 1 -3.36 12.69 28.01
C MET A 1 -2.98 12.89 26.54
N ILE A 2 -1.95 13.70 26.25
CA ILE A 2 -1.47 13.97 24.88
C ILE A 2 -0.74 12.76 24.27
N ASP A 3 -0.01 11.97 25.06
CA ASP A 3 0.77 10.81 24.57
C ASP A 3 -0.11 9.71 23.94
N PHE A 4 -1.29 9.46 24.53
CA PHE A 4 -2.26 8.53 23.96
C PHE A 4 -2.83 9.04 22.62
N PHE A 5 -3.04 10.35 22.50
CA PHE A 5 -3.51 10.97 21.26
C PHE A 5 -2.43 10.94 20.17
N MET A 6 -1.17 11.16 20.53
CA MET A 6 -0.01 11.06 19.63
C MET A 6 0.14 9.64 19.08
N GLY A 7 0.11 8.62 19.94
CA GLY A 7 0.21 7.21 19.51
C GLY A 7 -0.96 6.78 18.61
N LEU A 8 -2.18 7.28 18.87
CA LEU A 8 -3.34 7.03 18.00
C LEU A 8 -3.19 7.71 16.63
N ILE A 9 -2.62 8.91 16.57
CA ILE A 9 -2.36 9.65 15.33
C ILE A 9 -1.22 9.01 14.52
N GLU A 10 -0.18 8.50 15.18
CA GLU A 10 0.91 7.75 14.53
C GLU A 10 0.34 6.50 13.83
N LEU A 11 -0.46 5.71 14.56
CA LEU A 11 -1.13 4.52 14.05
C LEU A 11 -2.00 4.82 12.81
N ILE A 12 -2.86 5.85 12.88
CA ILE A 12 -3.74 6.20 11.75
C ILE A 12 -2.93 6.73 10.55
N SER A 13 -1.81 7.43 10.80
CA SER A 13 -0.89 7.91 9.76
C SER A 13 -0.19 6.77 9.03
N GLU A 14 0.24 5.73 9.77
CA GLU A 14 0.83 4.51 9.22
C GLU A 14 -0.17 3.76 8.32
N ILE A 15 -1.41 3.57 8.80
CA ILE A 15 -2.49 2.93 8.06
C ILE A 15 -2.87 3.77 6.83
N ALA A 16 -2.88 5.10 6.94
CA ALA A 16 -3.13 5.99 5.82
C ALA A 16 -2.04 5.87 4.73
N LYS A 17 -0.76 5.71 5.12
CA LYS A 17 0.34 5.42 4.19
C LYS A 17 0.10 4.14 3.40
N ILE A 18 -0.20 3.06 4.12
CA ILE A 18 -0.55 1.75 3.56
C ILE A 18 -1.70 1.87 2.55
N LEU A 19 -2.78 2.55 2.93
CA LEU A 19 -3.94 2.75 2.08
C LEU A 19 -3.59 3.57 0.83
N SER A 20 -2.74 4.58 0.97
CA SER A 20 -2.24 5.40 -0.15
C SER A 20 -1.44 4.55 -1.17
N PHE A 21 -0.63 3.60 -0.69
CA PHE A 21 0.08 2.66 -1.56
C PHE A 21 -0.86 1.65 -2.23
N ALA A 22 -1.83 1.10 -1.49
CA ALA A 22 -2.83 0.17 -2.02
C ALA A 22 -3.70 0.83 -3.09
N PHE A 23 -4.15 2.07 -2.88
CA PHE A 23 -4.94 2.82 -3.85
C PHE A 23 -4.15 3.12 -5.14
N ARG A 24 -2.82 3.30 -5.03
CA ARG A 24 -1.94 3.50 -6.19
C ARG A 24 -1.70 2.20 -6.98
N LEU A 25 -1.61 1.05 -6.31
CA LEU A 25 -1.57 -0.26 -6.96
C LEU A 25 -2.91 -0.58 -7.64
N PHE A 26 -4.00 -0.39 -6.91
CA PHE A 26 -5.36 -0.57 -7.39
C PHE A 26 -5.63 0.32 -8.60
N GLY A 27 -5.25 1.59 -8.55
CA GLY A 27 -5.40 2.53 -9.66
C GLY A 27 -4.62 2.13 -10.90
N ASN A 28 -3.39 1.61 -10.77
CA ASN A 28 -2.62 1.11 -11.91
C ASN A 28 -3.34 -0.10 -12.56
N ILE A 29 -3.59 -1.17 -11.80
CA ILE A 29 -4.22 -2.40 -12.34
C ILE A 29 -5.64 -2.14 -12.86
N PHE A 30 -6.41 -1.32 -12.15
CA PHE A 30 -7.76 -0.94 -12.58
C PHE A 30 -7.72 -0.09 -13.85
N ALA A 31 -6.79 0.85 -13.98
CA ALA A 31 -6.64 1.63 -15.22
C ALA A 31 -6.23 0.74 -16.40
N GLY A 32 -5.30 -0.20 -16.21
CA GLY A 32 -4.90 -1.15 -17.24
C GLY A 32 -6.05 -2.03 -17.73
N GLU A 33 -6.81 -2.62 -16.80
CA GLU A 33 -7.92 -3.52 -17.13
C GLU A 33 -9.16 -2.78 -17.66
N VAL A 34 -9.51 -1.64 -17.05
CA VAL A 34 -10.60 -0.78 -17.53
C VAL A 34 -10.26 -0.28 -18.93
N ILE A 35 -9.05 0.21 -19.18
CA ILE A 35 -8.65 0.61 -20.55
C ILE A 35 -8.72 -0.57 -21.53
N LEU A 36 -8.31 -1.78 -21.14
CA LEU A 36 -8.43 -2.98 -21.97
C LEU A 36 -9.88 -3.24 -22.38
N ILE A 37 -10.82 -3.17 -21.44
CA ILE A 37 -12.24 -3.39 -21.69
C ILE A 37 -12.82 -2.31 -22.61
N ILE A 38 -12.48 -1.03 -22.42
CA ILE A 38 -13.02 0.04 -23.27
C ILE A 38 -12.36 0.06 -24.66
N MET A 39 -11.08 -0.32 -24.77
CA MET A 39 -10.28 -0.25 -26.01
C MET A 39 -10.28 -1.54 -26.84
N SER A 40 -10.76 -2.67 -26.30
CA SER A 40 -10.86 -3.96 -27.01
C SER A 40 -11.69 -3.90 -28.30
N SER A 41 -12.39 -2.80 -28.59
CA SER A 41 -13.14 -2.56 -29.82
C SER A 41 -12.43 -1.61 -30.82
N LEU A 42 -11.29 -0.98 -30.49
CA LEU A 42 -10.74 0.13 -31.30
C LEU A 42 -9.20 0.29 -31.37
N VAL A 43 -8.39 -0.20 -30.42
CA VAL A 43 -6.95 0.16 -30.33
C VAL A 43 -5.99 -1.03 -30.24
N SER A 44 -4.82 -0.85 -30.88
CA SER A 44 -3.68 -1.78 -31.00
C SER A 44 -3.34 -2.53 -29.70
N LEU A 45 -3.71 -3.81 -29.65
CA LEU A 45 -3.50 -4.73 -28.52
C LEU A 45 -2.03 -4.88 -28.10
N LEU A 46 -1.08 -4.57 -29.00
CA LEU A 46 0.35 -4.76 -28.76
C LEU A 46 0.92 -3.76 -27.74
N LEU A 47 0.47 -2.50 -27.78
CA LEU A 47 0.97 -1.45 -26.89
C LEU A 47 0.45 -1.65 -25.45
N VAL A 48 -0.78 -2.17 -25.33
CA VAL A 48 -1.39 -2.45 -24.03
C VAL A 48 -0.72 -3.65 -23.35
N ASN A 49 -0.37 -4.69 -24.11
CA ASN A 49 0.26 -5.90 -23.56
C ASN A 49 1.66 -5.65 -22.98
N ILE A 50 2.48 -4.80 -23.61
CA ILE A 50 3.82 -4.47 -23.06
C ILE A 50 3.73 -3.57 -21.82
N PHE A 51 2.74 -2.67 -21.80
CA PHE A 51 2.53 -1.75 -20.68
C PHE A 51 2.00 -2.49 -19.45
N PHE A 52 1.10 -3.47 -19.64
CA PHE A 52 0.62 -4.36 -18.58
C PHE A 52 1.76 -5.16 -17.92
N GLY A 53 2.74 -5.62 -18.70
CA GLY A 53 3.94 -6.29 -18.18
C GLY A 53 4.84 -5.38 -17.34
N LEU A 54 4.94 -4.10 -17.68
CA LEU A 54 5.69 -3.12 -16.89
C LEU A 54 4.90 -2.69 -15.64
N GLU A 55 3.58 -2.58 -15.75
CA GLU A 55 2.67 -2.22 -14.68
C GLU A 55 2.62 -3.29 -13.57
N ILE A 56 2.56 -4.58 -13.94
CA ILE A 56 2.61 -5.69 -12.96
C ILE A 56 3.95 -5.75 -12.24
N PHE A 57 5.05 -5.37 -12.91
CA PHE A 57 6.39 -5.29 -12.30
C PHE A 57 6.46 -4.17 -11.27
N VAL A 58 5.97 -2.97 -11.60
CA VAL A 58 5.88 -1.87 -10.64
C VAL A 58 4.93 -2.23 -9.49
N GLY A 59 3.83 -2.92 -9.79
CA GLY A 59 2.89 -3.39 -8.78
C GLY A 59 3.50 -4.40 -7.80
N PHE A 60 4.39 -5.27 -8.28
CA PHE A 60 5.14 -6.20 -7.44
C PHE A 60 6.06 -5.46 -6.46
N ILE A 61 6.79 -4.45 -6.92
CA ILE A 61 7.63 -3.60 -6.04
C ILE A 61 6.77 -2.89 -4.99
N GLN A 62 5.60 -2.38 -5.38
CA GLN A 62 4.67 -1.74 -4.45
C GLN A 62 4.16 -2.71 -3.37
N ALA A 63 3.79 -3.93 -3.75
CA ALA A 63 3.35 -4.98 -2.82
C ALA A 63 4.47 -5.39 -1.85
N PHE A 64 5.72 -5.44 -2.33
CA PHE A 64 6.89 -5.70 -1.49
C PHE A 64 7.10 -4.61 -0.44
N VAL A 65 6.99 -3.33 -0.82
CA VAL A 65 7.08 -2.20 0.12
C VAL A 65 5.94 -2.26 1.15
N PHE A 66 4.72 -2.61 0.72
CA PHE A 66 3.60 -2.80 1.63
C PHE A 66 3.87 -3.90 2.67
N PHE A 67 4.42 -5.04 2.23
CA PHE A 67 4.80 -6.12 3.14
C PHE A 67 5.83 -5.69 4.20
N ILE A 68 6.83 -4.88 3.81
CA ILE A 68 7.80 -4.31 4.76
C ILE A 68 7.10 -3.41 5.78
N LEU A 69 6.19 -2.54 5.35
CA LEU A 69 5.43 -1.67 6.25
C LEU A 69 4.55 -2.49 7.22
N SER A 70 3.93 -3.58 6.78
CA SER A 70 3.18 -4.48 7.66
C SER A 70 4.07 -5.19 8.68
N LEU A 71 5.28 -5.59 8.31
CA LEU A 71 6.25 -6.16 9.25
C LEU A 71 6.70 -5.14 10.29
N VAL A 72 6.96 -3.90 9.87
CA VAL A 72 7.30 -2.80 10.78
C VAL A 72 6.12 -2.51 11.72
N PHE A 73 4.89 -2.50 11.22
CA PHE A 73 3.68 -2.37 12.04
C PHE A 73 3.56 -3.50 13.07
N PHE A 74 3.73 -4.75 12.66
CA PHE A 74 3.70 -5.88 13.58
C PHE A 74 4.78 -5.77 14.66
N SER A 75 5.98 -5.30 14.28
CA SER A 75 7.07 -4.99 15.22
C SER A 75 6.69 -3.87 16.19
N MET A 76 6.10 -2.76 15.71
CA MET A 76 5.67 -1.65 16.55
C MET A 76 4.53 -2.04 17.50
N ALA A 77 3.54 -2.80 17.02
CA ALA A 77 2.46 -3.33 17.84
C ALA A 77 2.98 -4.28 18.94
N THR A 78 3.99 -5.09 18.63
CA THR A 78 4.64 -5.97 19.60
C THR A 78 5.47 -5.17 20.62
N HIS A 79 6.17 -4.12 20.19
CA HIS A 79 6.90 -3.22 21.10
C HIS A 79 5.97 -2.33 21.94
N SER A 80 4.79 -1.97 21.44
CA SER A 80 3.78 -1.17 22.16
C SER A 80 3.19 -1.87 23.39
N HIS A 81 3.44 -3.18 23.58
CA HIS A 81 3.05 -3.92 24.78
C HIS A 81 4.15 -3.98 25.87
N SER A 82 5.26 -3.25 25.68
CA SER A 82 6.35 -3.11 26.67
C SER A 82 6.49 -1.71 27.27
N GLY A 83 5.41 -0.90 27.20
CA GLY A 83 5.33 0.43 27.81
C GLY A 83 4.70 0.50 29.21
N GLU A 84 4.34 -0.63 29.83
CA GLU A 84 3.66 -0.67 31.14
C GLU A 84 4.48 -1.29 32.29
N HIS A 85 5.81 -1.16 32.27
CA HIS A 85 6.60 -1.40 33.49
C HIS A 85 7.96 -0.70 33.49
N SER A 86 7.97 0.56 33.94
CA SER A 86 9.09 1.09 34.72
C SER A 86 8.57 2.29 35.50
N GLU A 87 8.08 1.95 36.69
CA GLU A 87 7.80 2.85 37.80
C GLU A 87 9.06 3.66 38.16
N HIS A 88 8.97 4.99 38.14
CA HIS A 88 9.39 5.96 39.18
C HIS A 88 9.33 7.39 38.65
#